data_AF-A0A7C6B297-F1
#
_entry.id   AF-A0A7C6B297-F1
#
_cell.length_a   1.000
_cell.length_b   1.000
_cell.length_c   1.000
_cell.angle_alpha   90.00
_cell.angle_beta   90.00
_cell.angle_gamma   90.00
#
_symmetry.space_group_name_H-M   'P 1'
#
loop_
_entity.id
_entity.type
_entity.pdbx_description
1 polymer ?
#
loop_
_entity_poly.entity_id
_entity_poly.type
_entity_poly.pdbx_seq_one_letter_code
_entity_poly.pdbx_strand_id
1 'polypeptide(L)' 'MSKTEMRLELLRPLDEVLAARMVRAHSIYGLLRLAPEASGQALRVTFDATRLTEQDVVSALRRAGLPVSLPRPSAVPNPA' A
#
# COMPACT_ATOMS: atom_id res chain seq x y z
N MET A 1 9.77 -16.50 -4.73
CA MET A 1 8.96 -16.12 -3.56
C MET A 1 9.71 -15.03 -2.83
N SER A 2 9.59 -13.79 -3.31
CA SER A 2 10.27 -12.64 -2.73
C SER A 2 9.23 -11.78 -2.03
N LYS A 3 9.24 -11.78 -0.70
CA LYS A 3 8.38 -10.88 0.07
C LYS A 3 9.03 -9.50 0.12
N THR A 4 8.30 -8.52 -0.39
CA THR A 4 8.69 -7.11 -0.30
C THR A 4 7.70 -6.40 0.60
N GLU A 5 8.21 -5.57 1.49
CA GLU A 5 7.42 -4.65 2.28
C GLU A 5 7.63 -3.24 1.74
N MET A 6 6.55 -2.48 1.64
CA MET A 6 6.60 -1.07 1.32
C MET A 6 5.72 -0.26 2.26
N ARG A 7 6.08 1.02 2.40
CA ARG A 7 5.27 2.00 3.10
C ARG A 7 4.52 2.84 2.07
N LEU A 8 3.21 2.90 2.19
CA LEU A 8 2.34 3.78 1.43
C LEU A 8 1.83 4.90 2.33
N GLU A 9 1.57 6.05 1.74
CA GLU A 9 0.95 7.17 2.44
C GLU A 9 -0.56 7.12 2.21
N LEU A 10 -1.32 7.24 3.30
CA LEU A 10 -2.77 7.37 3.22
C LEU A 10 -3.10 8.85 3.00
N LEU A 11 -3.81 9.14 1.91
CA LEU A 11 -4.23 10.52 1.60
C LEU A 11 -5.25 11.07 2.60
N ARG A 12 -5.88 10.19 3.37
CA ARG A 12 -6.83 10.52 4.44
C ARG A 12 -6.63 9.57 5.62
N PRO A 13 -6.86 10.04 6.86
CA PRO A 13 -6.71 9.21 8.05
C PRO A 13 -7.55 7.94 7.96
N LEU A 14 -7.05 6.87 8.59
CA LEU A 14 -7.76 5.61 8.68
C LEU A 14 -9.07 5.79 9.46
N ASP A 15 -10.18 5.66 8.75
CA ASP A 15 -11.53 5.71 9.30
C ASP A 15 -12.15 4.31 9.36
N GLU A 16 -13.23 4.11 10.12
CA GLU A 16 -13.92 2.83 10.27
C GLU A 16 -14.35 2.25 8.91
N VAL A 17 -14.78 3.12 7.99
CA VAL A 17 -15.11 2.73 6.61
C VAL A 17 -13.89 2.24 5.84
N LEU A 18 -12.71 2.84 6.07
CA LEU A 18 -11.46 2.37 5.47
C LEU A 18 -11.00 1.05 6.08
N ALA A 19 -11.14 0.87 7.40
CA ALA A 19 -10.77 -0.37 8.08
C ALA A 19 -11.52 -1.57 7.49
N ALA A 20 -12.82 -1.43 7.24
CA ALA A 20 -13.62 -2.47 6.55
C ALA A 20 -13.14 -2.74 5.10
N ARG A 21 -12.68 -1.71 4.40
CA ARG A 21 -12.10 -1.86 3.03
C ARG A 21 -10.74 -2.54 3.05
N MET A 22 -9.92 -2.31 4.08
CA MET A 22 -8.64 -3.00 4.26
C MET A 22 -8.81 -4.50 4.42
N VAL A 23 -9.84 -4.93 5.16
CA VAL A 23 -10.16 -6.37 5.31
C VAL A 23 -10.46 -6.99 3.94
N ARG A 24 -11.22 -6.29 3.09
CA ARG A 24 -11.46 -6.74 1.71
C ARG A 24 -10.20 -6.74 0.85
N ALA A 25 -9.35 -5.71 0.99
CA ALA A 25 -8.07 -5.65 0.29
C ALA A 25 -7.13 -6.79 0.71
N HIS A 26 -7.17 -7.24 1.97
CA HIS A 26 -6.34 -8.36 2.44
C HIS A 26 -6.68 -9.69 1.75
N SER A 27 -7.89 -9.82 1.17
CA SER A 27 -8.26 -10.98 0.33
C SER A 27 -7.69 -10.92 -1.10
N ILE A 28 -6.99 -9.84 -1.49
CA ILE A 28 -6.37 -9.74 -2.82
C ILE A 28 -5.20 -10.70 -2.90
N TYR A 29 -5.28 -11.61 -3.87
CA TYR A 29 -4.25 -12.61 -4.11
C TYR A 29 -2.89 -11.95 -4.43
N GLY A 30 -1.88 -12.25 -3.62
CA GLY A 30 -0.53 -11.67 -3.71
C GLY A 30 -0.23 -10.61 -2.65
N LEU A 31 -1.24 -10.04 -1.99
CA LEU A 31 -1.06 -9.29 -0.75
C LEU A 31 -0.91 -10.25 0.42
N LEU A 32 0.08 -10.00 1.26
CA LEU A 32 0.43 -10.86 2.39
C LEU A 32 0.02 -10.21 3.70
N ARG A 33 0.27 -8.91 3.84
CA ARG A 33 -0.01 -8.16 5.07
C ARG A 33 -0.34 -6.70 4.79
N LEU A 34 -1.29 -6.16 5.53
CA LEU A 34 -1.67 -4.76 5.55
C LEU A 34 -1.64 -4.30 7.00
N ALA A 35 -0.70 -3.43 7.35
CA ALA A 35 -0.51 -2.93 8.71
C ALA A 35 -0.54 -1.40 8.71
N PRO A 36 -1.63 -0.77 9.18
CA PRO A 36 -1.68 0.68 9.28
C PRO A 36 -0.72 1.16 10.37
N GLU A 37 -0.06 2.30 10.13
CA GLU A 37 0.79 2.96 11.14
C GLU A 37 -0.07 3.59 12.24
N ALA A 38 0.50 3.74 13.44
CA ALA A 38 -0.21 4.27 14.60
C ALA A 38 -0.78 5.68 14.37
N SER A 39 -0.14 6.49 13.51
CA SER A 39 -0.62 7.82 13.14
C SER A 39 -1.84 7.81 12.21
N GLY A 40 -2.22 6.65 11.64
CA GLY A 40 -3.32 6.53 10.67
C GLY A 40 -3.06 7.19 9.32
N GLN A 41 -1.86 7.74 9.09
CA GLN A 41 -1.47 8.48 7.89
C GLN A 41 -0.60 7.65 6.92
N ALA A 42 -0.17 6.47 7.35
CA ALA A 42 0.64 5.58 6.54
C ALA A 42 0.19 4.13 6.71
N LEU A 43 0.47 3.32 5.69
CA LEU A 43 0.09 1.93 5.61
C LEU A 43 1.29 1.12 5.14
N ARG A 44 1.74 0.17 5.97
CA ARG A 44 2.73 -0.84 5.54
C ARG A 44 2.02 -1.97 4.84
N VAL A 45 2.53 -2.31 3.67
CA VAL A 45 1.98 -3.37 2.83
C VAL A 45 3.09 -4.35 2.50
N THR A 46 2.88 -5.61 2.86
CA THR A 46 3.75 -6.72 2.48
C THR A 46 3.09 -7.48 1.33
N PHE A 47 3.81 -7.67 0.23
CA PHE A 47 3.33 -8.36 -0.96
C PHE A 47 4.42 -9.27 -1.54
N ASP A 48 4.02 -10.20 -2.40
CA ASP A 48 4.96 -11.06 -3.13
C ASP A 48 5.42 -10.34 -4.41
N ALA A 49 6.66 -9.84 -4.42
CA ALA A 49 7.26 -9.11 -5.53
C ALA A 49 7.54 -9.99 -6.75
N THR A 50 7.39 -11.31 -6.64
CA THR A 50 7.39 -12.21 -7.79
C THR A 50 6.05 -12.25 -8.53
N ARG A 51 4.98 -11.66 -7.96
CA ARG A 51 3.63 -11.65 -8.54
C ARG A 51 3.04 -10.26 -8.74
N LEU A 52 3.30 -9.34 -7.81
CA LEU A 52 2.75 -7.99 -7.85
C LEU A 52 3.89 -6.98 -7.87
N THR A 53 3.70 -5.90 -8.62
CA THR A 53 4.56 -4.72 -8.53
C THR A 53 4.01 -3.73 -7.51
N GLU A 54 4.85 -2.79 -7.11
CA GLU A 54 4.48 -1.62 -6.31
C GLU A 54 3.24 -0.89 -6.86
N GLN A 55 3.19 -0.72 -8.19
CA GLN A 55 2.08 -0.06 -8.86
C GLN A 55 0.80 -0.91 -8.90
N ASP A 56 0.93 -2.24 -9.02
CA ASP A 56 -0.21 -3.16 -8.94
C ASP A 56 -0.83 -3.15 -7.55
N VAL A 57 0.00 -3.17 -6.51
CA VAL A 57 -0.44 -3.07 -5.11
C VAL A 57 -1.24 -1.80 -4.89
N VAL A 58 -0.71 -0.66 -5.32
CA VAL A 58 -1.40 0.64 -5.21
C VAL A 58 -2.69 0.66 -5.99
N SER A 59 -2.70 0.14 -7.22
CA SER A 59 -3.89 0.06 -8.06
C SER A 59 -4.96 -0.84 -7.43
N ALA A 60 -4.56 -1.95 -6.84
CA ALA A 60 -5.46 -2.89 -6.17
C ALA A 60 -6.05 -2.29 -4.88
N LEU A 61 -5.24 -1.57 -4.10
CA LEU A 61 -5.70 -0.84 -2.91
C LEU A 61 -6.67 0.29 -3.29
N ARG A 62 -6.36 1.06 -4.35
CA ARG A 62 -7.27 2.11 -4.87
C ARG A 62 -8.58 1.52 -5.38
N ARG A 63 -8.53 0.36 -6.07
CA ARG A 63 -9.73 -0.40 -6.49
C ARG A 63 -10.55 -0.92 -5.32
N ALA A 64 -9.91 -1.30 -4.22
CA ALA A 64 -10.57 -1.64 -2.96
C ALA A 64 -11.15 -0.42 -2.22
N GLY A 65 -10.94 0.79 -2.75
CA GLY A 65 -11.44 2.04 -2.19
C GLY A 65 -10.56 2.64 -1.09
N LEU A 66 -9.28 2.23 -1.03
CA LEU A 66 -8.28 2.82 -0.13
C LEU A 66 -7.54 3.95 -0.86
N PRO A 67 -7.64 5.20 -0.39
CA PRO A 67 -6.95 6.33 -0.99
C PRO A 67 -5.48 6.33 -0.55
N VAL A 68 -4.69 5.42 -1.12
CA VAL A 68 -3.24 5.32 -0.90
C VAL A 68 -2.48 6.04 -2.01
N SER A 69 -1.33 6.61 -1.65
CA SER A 69 -0.33 7.14 -2.57
C SER A 69 0.97 6.36 -2.40
N LEU A 70 1.68 6.15 -3.50
CA LEU A 70 3.09 5.80 -3.41
C LEU A 70 3.79 6.92 -2.64
N PRO A 71 4.70 6.59 -1.71
CA PRO A 71 5.61 7.59 -1.19
C PRO A 71 6.27 8.18 -2.43
N ARG A 72 6.19 9.51 -2.58
CA ARG A 72 6.82 10.19 -3.71
C ARG A 72 8.22 9.59 -3.85
N PRO A 73 8.59 8.97 -4.98
CA PRO A 73 9.96 8.52 -5.14
C PRO A 73 10.77 9.79 -4.90
N SER A 74 11.63 9.76 -3.87
CA SER A 74 12.65 10.78 -3.72
C SER A 74 13.40 10.72 -5.04
N ALA A 75 13.00 11.58 -5.98
CA ALA A 75 13.73 11.84 -7.18
C ALA A 75 15.06 12.34 -6.66
N VAL A 76 16.03 11.44 -6.58
CA VAL A 76 17.43 11.81 -6.68
C VAL A 76 17.55 12.39 -8.08
N PRO A 77 17.64 13.72 -8.25
CA PRO A 77 18.09 14.23 -9.53
C PRO A 77 19.50 13.66 -9.72
N ASN A 78 19.68 12.79 -10.71
CA ASN A 78 21.00 12.40 -11.14
C ASN A 78 21.65 13.67 -11.74
N PRO A 79 22.68 14.26 -11.12
CA PRO A 79 23.40 15.36 -11.76
C PRO A 79 24.26 14.74 -12.86
N ALA A 80 23.95 15.10 -14.11
CA ALA A 80 24.86 14.90 -15.24
C ALA A 80 25.96 15.98 -15.22
#